data_AF-A0A7J6BQZ4-F1
#
_entry.id   AF-A0A7J6BQZ4-F1
#
_cell.length_a   1.000
_cell.length_b   1.000
_cell.length_c   1.000
_cell.angle_alpha   90.00
_cell.angle_beta   90.00
_cell.angle_gamma   90.00
#
_symmetry.space_group_name_H-M   'P 1'
#
loop_
_entity.id
_entity.type
_entity.pdbx_description
1 polymer ?
#
loop_
_entity_poly.entity_id
_entity_poly.type
_entity_poly.pdbx_seq_one_letter_code
_entity_poly.pdbx_strand_id
1 'polypeptide(L)'
;MKTTLKIVPFLLVMCGVFGAETDEVKSVMEGDSVTLILDLTKIQKLYLIQWRFGDPGPVIAQIDGNEISYEDDERFRGRLQLNQTGSLSSVTITNIRTNHSGLYKAEISHNTGTLYIKFSVTVYESPSVFAGAEAEMKSVSVTEGDPVTLHVTQLQGNELILWRFGDEGKLIAKSDKEAKSSRLYDTDERFRDRLALDQTGSLIITNTRITDSGPYTVKISSNKQTLYKRFTVTVSEPGLSPGAITGIAVVMLLMAAAAAAVVVLYCRKTSELKNQKSKISERQNETSEISGKLKQMSEISAQLKQMTEDCEKELPEISEHHQTLKISEKLKEMSEISERLKQMSKYCEKELRKISERLKQMSLTKKGEISEQETPLIDEVEIFEQEIGAVSKEETRSEMEKGERERRIFVEDTVVSQAIGGPHGADGIVGDRQGKSLVVCNTGTEHSGVFTHESTGKGCKD
;
A
#
# COMPACT_ATOMS: atom_id res chain seq x y z
N MET A 1 -107.10 -54.04 13.32
CA MET A 1 -106.02 -53.90 14.31
C MET A 1 -105.06 -52.82 13.82
N LYS A 2 -104.99 -51.68 14.50
CA LYS A 2 -104.02 -50.61 14.21
C LYS A 2 -103.06 -50.55 15.39
N THR A 3 -101.81 -50.93 15.17
CA THR A 3 -100.75 -50.96 16.18
C THR A 3 -100.05 -49.60 16.18
N THR A 4 -100.20 -48.86 17.28
CA THR A 4 -99.58 -47.54 17.46
C THR A 4 -98.13 -47.73 17.96
N LEU A 5 -97.16 -47.49 17.08
CA LEU A 5 -95.74 -47.46 17.43
C LEU A 5 -95.41 -46.11 18.09
N LYS A 6 -95.17 -46.11 19.41
CA LYS A 6 -94.67 -44.93 20.13
C LYS A 6 -93.16 -44.83 19.92
N ILE A 7 -92.72 -43.85 19.13
CA ILE A 7 -91.31 -43.50 18.98
C ILE A 7 -90.94 -42.54 20.11
N VAL A 8 -90.03 -42.96 20.99
CA VAL A 8 -89.39 -42.12 22.01
C VAL A 8 -88.25 -41.35 21.33
N PRO A 9 -88.15 -40.02 21.46
CA PRO A 9 -87.00 -39.29 20.94
C PRO A 9 -85.83 -39.51 21.90
N PHE A 10 -84.89 -40.35 21.48
CA PHE A 10 -83.60 -40.52 22.15
C PHE A 10 -82.77 -39.25 21.89
N LEU A 11 -82.62 -38.41 22.91
CA LEU A 11 -81.87 -37.18 22.88
C LEU A 11 -80.38 -37.53 22.87
N LEU A 12 -79.81 -37.75 21.69
CA LEU A 12 -78.36 -37.82 21.47
C LEU A 12 -77.79 -36.43 21.76
N VAL A 13 -77.37 -36.21 23.01
CA VAL A 13 -76.37 -35.18 23.34
C VAL A 13 -75.09 -35.63 22.65
N MET A 14 -74.91 -35.15 21.42
CA MET A 14 -73.63 -35.17 20.74
C MET A 14 -72.71 -34.23 21.54
N CYS A 15 -71.99 -34.76 22.52
CA CYS A 15 -70.76 -34.14 23.00
C CYS A 15 -69.85 -34.02 21.77
N GLY A 16 -69.84 -32.83 21.16
CA GLY A 16 -68.92 -32.49 20.10
C GLY A 16 -67.51 -32.47 20.67
N VAL A 17 -66.84 -33.63 20.64
CA VAL A 17 -65.39 -33.70 20.75
C VAL A 17 -64.85 -33.21 19.41
N PHE A 18 -64.60 -31.90 19.33
CA PHE A 18 -63.89 -31.28 18.22
C PHE A 18 -62.54 -30.78 18.74
N GLY A 19 -61.63 -31.72 19.00
CA GLY A 19 -60.21 -31.45 19.21
C GLY A 19 -59.47 -31.72 17.91
N ALA A 20 -59.57 -30.83 16.92
CA ALA A 20 -58.66 -30.85 15.79
C ALA A 20 -57.32 -30.27 16.28
N GLU A 21 -56.39 -31.15 16.65
CA GLU A 21 -55.04 -30.81 17.02
C GLU A 21 -54.30 -30.33 15.77
N THR A 22 -54.21 -29.02 15.59
CA THR A 22 -53.42 -28.41 14.51
C THR A 22 -52.04 -28.10 15.06
N ASP A 23 -51.03 -28.83 14.58
CA ASP A 23 -49.62 -28.57 14.88
C ASP A 23 -49.05 -27.59 13.85
N GLU A 24 -48.93 -26.31 14.22
CA GLU A 24 -48.27 -25.32 13.37
C GLU A 24 -46.77 -25.25 13.68
N VAL A 25 -45.93 -25.36 12.66
CA VAL A 25 -44.46 -25.25 12.82
C VAL A 25 -44.01 -23.85 12.41
N LYS A 26 -43.34 -23.14 13.31
CA LYS A 26 -42.70 -21.84 13.08
C LYS A 26 -41.18 -21.98 13.18
N SER A 27 -40.47 -21.44 12.20
CA SER A 27 -39.03 -21.26 12.26
C SER A 27 -38.68 -19.78 12.24
N VAL A 28 -37.72 -19.37 13.05
CA VAL A 28 -37.32 -17.97 13.22
C VAL A 28 -35.83 -17.88 13.56
N MET A 29 -35.20 -16.75 13.25
CA MET A 29 -33.80 -16.50 13.58
C MET A 29 -33.67 -15.87 14.97
N GLU A 30 -32.60 -16.20 15.68
CA GLU A 30 -32.28 -15.66 16.99
C GLU A 30 -32.15 -14.13 16.95
N GLY A 31 -32.78 -13.43 17.89
CA GLY A 31 -32.85 -11.97 17.95
C GLY A 31 -34.05 -11.36 17.22
N ASP A 32 -34.79 -12.13 16.43
CA ASP A 32 -36.00 -11.66 15.75
C ASP A 32 -37.26 -11.93 16.61
N SER A 33 -38.45 -11.64 16.09
CA SER A 33 -39.71 -11.87 16.79
C SER A 33 -40.51 -12.97 16.10
N VAL A 34 -41.23 -13.78 16.88
CA VAL A 34 -42.20 -14.76 16.37
C VAL A 34 -43.58 -14.43 16.91
N THR A 35 -44.61 -14.53 16.06
CA THR A 35 -46.00 -14.35 16.44
C THR A 35 -46.75 -15.64 16.22
N LEU A 36 -47.36 -16.16 17.28
CA LEU A 36 -48.27 -17.30 17.24
C LEU A 36 -49.68 -16.76 17.17
N ILE A 37 -50.40 -17.09 16.09
CA ILE A 37 -51.71 -16.51 15.79
C ILE A 37 -52.77 -17.58 16.00
N LEU A 38 -53.83 -17.21 16.71
CA LEU A 38 -55.04 -18.00 16.87
C LEU A 38 -56.15 -17.36 16.04
N ASP A 39 -56.65 -18.11 15.06
CA ASP A 39 -57.88 -17.76 14.34
C ASP A 39 -59.10 -18.33 15.08
N LEU A 40 -59.78 -17.47 15.83
CA LEU A 40 -60.95 -17.84 16.62
C LEU A 40 -62.26 -17.43 15.91
N THR A 41 -62.24 -17.21 14.58
CA THR A 41 -63.41 -16.74 13.81
C THR A 41 -64.65 -17.62 13.98
N LYS A 42 -64.47 -18.92 14.22
CA LYS A 42 -65.56 -19.90 14.38
C LYS A 42 -66.01 -20.10 15.83
N ILE A 43 -65.36 -19.47 16.79
CA ILE A 43 -65.63 -19.68 18.21
C ILE A 43 -66.52 -18.56 18.74
N GLN A 44 -67.62 -18.93 19.38
CA GLN A 44 -68.53 -17.99 20.03
C GLN A 44 -68.29 -18.00 21.54
N LYS A 45 -68.25 -16.80 22.14
CA LYS A 45 -68.18 -16.60 23.60
C LYS A 45 -66.97 -17.29 24.26
N LEU A 46 -65.82 -16.63 24.13
CA LEU A 46 -64.55 -17.00 24.77
C LEU A 46 -64.58 -16.59 26.25
N TYR A 47 -64.06 -17.46 27.11
CA TYR A 47 -63.90 -17.17 28.54
C TYR A 47 -62.43 -16.91 28.87
N LEU A 48 -61.55 -17.84 28.52
CA LEU A 48 -60.16 -17.81 28.93
C LEU A 48 -59.27 -18.38 27.82
N ILE A 49 -58.17 -17.70 27.52
CA ILE A 49 -57.07 -18.20 26.69
C ILE A 49 -55.84 -18.31 27.58
N GLN A 50 -55.28 -19.50 27.72
CA GLN A 50 -54.00 -19.71 28.43
C GLN A 50 -52.93 -20.14 27.44
N TRP A 51 -51.84 -19.40 27.40
CA TRP A 51 -50.64 -19.76 26.65
C TRP A 51 -49.69 -20.51 27.56
N ARG A 52 -49.23 -21.69 27.11
CA ARG A 52 -48.29 -22.55 27.81
C ARG A 52 -47.04 -22.79 26.98
N PHE A 53 -45.91 -22.90 27.67
CA PHE A 53 -44.65 -23.36 27.07
C PHE A 53 -44.38 -24.82 27.47
N GLY A 54 -44.60 -25.74 26.54
CA GLY A 54 -44.56 -27.20 26.74
C GLY A 54 -45.96 -27.82 26.82
N ASP A 55 -46.03 -29.14 26.68
CA ASP A 55 -47.26 -29.93 26.92
C ASP A 55 -46.92 -31.25 27.64
N PRO A 56 -47.12 -31.34 28.97
CA PRO A 56 -47.53 -30.27 29.88
C PRO A 56 -46.42 -29.23 30.07
N GLY A 57 -46.82 -27.98 30.29
CA GLY A 57 -45.90 -26.86 30.48
C GLY A 57 -46.49 -25.73 31.33
N PRO A 58 -45.66 -24.85 31.93
CA PRO A 58 -46.14 -23.69 32.68
C PRO A 58 -46.97 -22.76 31.79
N VAL A 59 -47.97 -22.11 32.39
CA VAL A 59 -48.64 -20.96 31.79
C VAL A 59 -47.63 -19.82 31.74
N ILE A 60 -47.53 -19.15 30.61
CA ILE A 60 -46.63 -18.01 30.39
C ILE A 60 -47.40 -16.70 30.25
N ALA A 61 -48.66 -16.78 29.83
CA ALA A 61 -49.58 -15.65 29.77
C ALA A 61 -51.02 -16.15 29.65
N GLN A 62 -51.97 -15.29 30.00
CA GLN A 62 -53.39 -15.59 29.83
C GLN A 62 -54.20 -14.33 29.48
N ILE A 63 -55.33 -14.57 28.84
CA ILE A 63 -56.36 -13.57 28.52
C ILE A 63 -57.67 -14.05 29.12
N ASP A 64 -58.20 -13.33 30.12
CA ASP A 64 -59.51 -13.55 30.72
C ASP A 64 -60.44 -12.38 30.35
N GLY A 65 -61.37 -12.61 29.42
CA GLY A 65 -62.16 -11.53 28.83
C GLY A 65 -61.29 -10.47 28.15
N ASN A 66 -61.13 -9.31 28.80
CA ASN A 66 -60.29 -8.19 28.35
C ASN A 66 -59.02 -8.00 29.20
N GLU A 67 -58.82 -8.83 30.23
CA GLU A 67 -57.68 -8.74 31.13
C GLU A 67 -56.53 -9.61 30.61
N ILE A 68 -55.38 -8.99 30.38
CA ILE A 68 -54.15 -9.67 29.97
C ILE A 68 -53.24 -9.75 31.19
N SER A 69 -52.80 -10.95 31.53
CA SER A 69 -51.78 -11.18 32.55
C SER A 69 -50.63 -12.03 32.02
N TYR A 70 -49.44 -11.74 32.54
CA TYR A 70 -48.20 -12.43 32.21
C TYR A 70 -47.70 -13.13 33.46
N GLU A 71 -47.31 -14.38 33.32
CA GLU A 71 -46.65 -15.09 34.41
C GLU A 71 -45.18 -14.69 34.46
N ASP A 72 -44.62 -14.64 35.68
CA ASP A 72 -43.21 -14.27 35.90
C ASP A 72 -42.27 -15.44 35.58
N ASP A 73 -42.30 -15.88 34.33
CA ASP A 73 -41.32 -16.82 33.80
C ASP A 73 -40.08 -16.02 33.35
N GLU A 74 -38.95 -16.25 34.03
CA GLU A 74 -37.70 -15.53 33.75
C GLU A 74 -37.27 -15.61 32.28
N ARG A 75 -37.61 -16.70 31.58
CA ARG A 75 -37.29 -16.89 30.16
C ARG A 75 -38.01 -15.89 29.26
N PHE A 76 -39.21 -15.48 29.65
CA PHE A 76 -40.08 -14.65 28.82
C PHE A 76 -40.20 -13.21 29.32
N ARG A 77 -39.45 -12.85 30.37
CA ARG A 77 -39.52 -11.56 31.05
C ARG A 77 -39.37 -10.37 30.09
N GLY A 78 -40.45 -9.61 29.95
CA GLY A 78 -40.51 -8.41 29.10
C GLY A 78 -40.47 -8.69 27.60
N ARG A 79 -40.68 -9.94 27.16
CA ARG A 79 -40.61 -10.37 25.75
C ARG A 79 -41.97 -10.68 25.14
N LEU A 80 -42.91 -11.12 25.96
CA LEU A 80 -44.26 -11.47 25.54
C LEU A 80 -45.10 -10.22 25.32
N GLN A 81 -45.82 -10.20 24.21
CA GLN A 81 -46.83 -9.20 23.91
C GLN A 81 -48.08 -9.93 23.41
N LEU A 82 -49.16 -9.86 24.18
CA LEU A 82 -50.44 -10.41 23.75
C LEU A 82 -51.25 -9.32 23.06
N ASN A 83 -51.82 -9.68 21.91
CA ASN A 83 -52.71 -8.81 21.15
C ASN A 83 -54.01 -9.55 20.88
N GLN A 84 -55.12 -8.82 20.98
CA GLN A 84 -56.44 -9.32 20.63
C GLN A 84 -57.13 -8.30 19.72
N THR A 85 -57.35 -8.70 18.48
CA THR A 85 -57.99 -7.86 17.46
C THR A 85 -59.18 -8.61 16.88
N GLY A 86 -60.37 -8.34 17.41
CA GLY A 86 -61.59 -9.06 17.04
C GLY A 86 -61.50 -10.55 17.40
N SER A 87 -61.68 -11.44 16.43
CA SER A 87 -61.55 -12.89 16.59
C SER A 87 -60.12 -13.42 16.44
N LEU A 88 -59.14 -12.55 16.22
CA LEU A 88 -57.73 -12.94 16.18
C LEU A 88 -57.09 -12.64 17.54
N SER A 89 -56.48 -13.66 18.14
CA SER A 89 -55.64 -13.51 19.33
C SER A 89 -54.24 -13.97 18.98
N SER A 90 -53.22 -13.25 19.42
CA SER A 90 -51.84 -13.65 19.18
C SER A 90 -50.96 -13.38 20.37
N VAL A 91 -49.91 -14.20 20.50
CA VAL A 91 -48.78 -13.93 21.37
C VAL A 91 -47.55 -13.71 20.51
N THR A 92 -46.91 -12.56 20.69
CA THR A 92 -45.63 -12.25 20.08
C THR A 92 -44.54 -12.42 21.11
N ILE A 93 -43.52 -13.21 20.77
CA ILE A 93 -42.29 -13.36 21.55
C ILE A 93 -41.22 -12.54 20.83
N THR A 94 -40.82 -11.43 21.44
CA THR A 94 -39.82 -10.52 20.88
C THR A 94 -38.40 -10.95 21.21
N ASN A 95 -37.47 -10.61 20.30
CA ASN A 95 -36.04 -10.78 20.49
C ASN A 95 -35.71 -12.22 20.93
N ILE A 96 -36.26 -13.21 20.21
CA ILE A 96 -36.26 -14.61 20.60
C ILE A 96 -34.83 -15.19 20.72
N ARG A 97 -34.67 -16.22 21.57
CA ARG A 97 -33.42 -16.89 21.87
C ARG A 97 -33.56 -18.38 21.58
N THR A 98 -32.44 -19.07 21.43
CA THR A 98 -32.43 -20.53 21.15
C THR A 98 -33.13 -21.35 22.24
N ASN A 99 -33.05 -20.92 23.51
CA ASN A 99 -33.75 -21.53 24.65
C ASN A 99 -35.27 -21.28 24.68
N HIS A 100 -35.81 -20.43 23.80
CA HIS A 100 -37.27 -20.27 23.60
C HIS A 100 -37.82 -21.27 22.56
N SER A 101 -36.96 -22.08 21.94
CA SER A 101 -37.42 -23.17 21.07
C SER A 101 -38.19 -24.20 21.88
N GLY A 102 -39.28 -24.72 21.32
CA GLY A 102 -40.10 -25.73 21.98
C GLY A 102 -41.53 -25.74 21.50
N LEU A 103 -42.31 -26.61 22.12
CA LEU A 103 -43.75 -26.70 21.92
C LEU A 103 -44.43 -25.59 22.72
N TYR A 104 -45.38 -24.89 22.11
CA TYR A 104 -46.28 -23.95 22.75
C TYR A 104 -47.69 -24.49 22.61
N LYS A 105 -48.52 -24.31 23.64
CA LYS A 105 -49.91 -24.75 23.62
C LYS A 105 -50.81 -23.60 24.04
N ALA A 106 -51.84 -23.31 23.23
CA ALA A 106 -52.94 -22.44 23.62
C ALA A 106 -54.11 -23.30 24.08
N GLU A 107 -54.60 -23.05 25.29
CA GLU A 107 -55.79 -23.66 25.87
C GLU A 107 -56.92 -22.61 25.85
N ILE A 108 -57.95 -22.84 25.04
CA ILE A 108 -59.03 -21.88 24.79
C ILE A 108 -60.33 -22.42 25.37
N SER A 109 -60.75 -21.86 26.50
CA SER A 109 -62.03 -22.16 27.13
C SER A 109 -63.14 -21.31 26.52
N HIS A 110 -64.19 -21.98 26.03
CA HIS A 110 -65.35 -21.36 25.37
C HIS A 110 -66.64 -22.09 25.75
N ASN A 111 -67.79 -21.57 25.32
CA ASN A 111 -69.12 -22.08 25.72
C ASN A 111 -69.40 -23.56 25.39
N THR A 112 -68.76 -24.13 24.36
CA THR A 112 -68.95 -25.53 23.95
C THR A 112 -67.86 -26.49 24.43
N GLY A 113 -66.81 -25.99 25.11
CA GLY A 113 -65.73 -26.82 25.63
C GLY A 113 -64.38 -26.09 25.67
N THR A 114 -63.30 -26.88 25.56
CA THR A 114 -61.93 -26.37 25.51
C THR A 114 -61.28 -26.80 24.19
N LEU A 115 -60.67 -25.84 23.50
CA LEU A 115 -59.87 -26.10 22.31
C LEU A 115 -58.38 -26.04 22.67
N TYR A 116 -57.59 -26.91 22.05
CA TYR A 116 -56.14 -26.96 22.21
C TYR A 116 -55.49 -26.73 20.85
N ILE A 117 -54.61 -25.73 20.76
CA ILE A 117 -53.82 -25.45 19.56
C ILE A 117 -52.35 -25.51 19.93
N LYS A 118 -51.56 -26.21 19.12
CA LYS A 118 -50.13 -26.43 19.37
C LYS A 118 -49.28 -25.75 18.31
N PHE A 119 -48.18 -25.17 18.76
CA PHE A 119 -47.19 -24.56 17.89
C PHE A 119 -45.82 -25.13 18.23
N SER A 120 -45.09 -25.62 17.23
CA SER A 120 -43.69 -25.99 17.38
C SER A 120 -42.82 -24.83 16.90
N VAL A 121 -42.09 -24.18 17.81
CA VAL A 121 -41.20 -23.07 17.48
C VAL A 121 -39.76 -23.57 17.50
N THR A 122 -39.05 -23.40 16.38
CA THR A 122 -37.62 -23.68 16.27
C THR A 122 -36.86 -22.39 15.99
N VAL A 123 -35.88 -22.08 16.84
CA VAL A 123 -35.06 -20.87 16.71
C VAL A 123 -33.66 -21.26 16.24
N TYR A 124 -33.26 -20.72 15.10
CA TYR A 124 -31.92 -20.93 14.53
C TYR A 124 -31.00 -19.77 14.88
N GLU A 125 -29.69 -20.02 14.86
CA GLU A 125 -28.71 -18.93 15.00
C GLU A 125 -28.86 -17.93 13.85
N SER A 126 -28.74 -16.64 14.16
CA SER A 126 -28.87 -15.57 13.17
C SER A 126 -27.86 -15.74 12.02
N PRO A 127 -28.25 -15.67 10.74
CA PRO A 127 -27.37 -15.89 9.59
C PRO A 127 -26.37 -14.74 9.35
N SER A 128 -25.44 -14.96 8.43
CA SER A 128 -24.32 -14.06 8.10
C SER A 128 -24.70 -12.85 7.24
N VAL A 129 -25.76 -12.96 6.42
CA VAL A 129 -26.07 -12.00 5.36
C VAL A 129 -27.10 -10.97 5.82
N PHE A 130 -26.68 -9.70 5.85
CA PHE A 130 -27.53 -8.56 6.18
C PHE A 130 -28.23 -8.05 4.92
N ALA A 131 -29.40 -8.61 4.61
CA ALA A 131 -30.24 -8.07 3.55
C ALA A 131 -31.00 -6.83 4.06
N GLY A 132 -30.57 -5.63 3.64
CA GLY A 132 -31.47 -4.47 3.53
C GLY A 132 -31.66 -3.55 4.73
N ALA A 133 -30.78 -3.54 5.74
CA ALA A 133 -30.82 -2.53 6.80
C ALA A 133 -29.84 -1.37 6.50
N GLU A 134 -30.30 -0.12 6.63
CA GLU A 134 -29.43 1.07 6.63
C GLU A 134 -28.51 1.02 7.87
N ALA A 135 -27.34 0.40 7.71
CA ALA A 135 -26.36 0.28 8.76
C ALA A 135 -25.61 1.60 8.93
N GLU A 136 -25.54 2.10 10.17
CA GLU A 136 -24.66 3.22 10.51
C GLU A 136 -23.22 2.84 10.13
N MET A 137 -22.58 3.64 9.27
CA MET A 137 -21.23 3.36 8.77
C MET A 137 -20.20 4.24 9.47
N LYS A 138 -19.16 3.62 10.02
CA LYS A 138 -18.07 4.31 10.73
C LYS A 138 -16.71 3.79 10.26
N SER A 139 -15.77 4.68 9.99
CA SER A 139 -14.38 4.31 9.72
C SER A 139 -13.53 4.47 10.98
N VAL A 140 -12.59 3.56 11.19
CA VAL A 140 -11.63 3.61 12.30
C VAL A 140 -10.25 3.26 11.77
N SER A 141 -9.29 4.17 11.94
CA SER A 141 -7.88 3.94 11.59
C SER A 141 -7.07 3.71 12.86
N VAL A 142 -6.19 2.72 12.83
CA VAL A 142 -5.30 2.38 13.95
C VAL A 142 -3.92 2.00 13.43
N THR A 143 -2.88 2.25 14.21
CA THR A 143 -1.51 1.81 13.93
C THR A 143 -1.32 0.37 14.36
N GLU A 144 -0.56 -0.40 13.59
CA GLU A 144 -0.27 -1.81 13.90
C GLU A 144 0.31 -1.95 15.32
N GLY A 145 -0.15 -2.97 16.04
CA GLY A 145 0.17 -3.22 17.44
C GLY A 145 -0.74 -2.52 18.44
N ASP A 146 -1.36 -1.39 18.08
CA ASP A 146 -2.25 -0.67 18.98
C ASP A 146 -3.63 -1.34 19.08
N PRO A 147 -4.30 -1.29 20.25
CA PRO A 147 -5.64 -1.82 20.39
C PRO A 147 -6.68 -0.89 19.74
N VAL A 148 -7.73 -1.47 19.18
CA VAL A 148 -8.89 -0.74 18.66
C VAL A 148 -10.18 -1.21 19.33
N THR A 149 -11.04 -0.25 19.67
CA THR A 149 -12.36 -0.52 20.26
C THR A 149 -13.47 -0.03 19.33
N LEU A 150 -14.33 -0.96 18.90
CA LEU A 150 -15.49 -0.69 18.08
C LEU A 150 -16.72 -0.51 18.98
N HIS A 151 -17.00 0.76 19.30
CA HIS A 151 -18.02 1.12 20.28
C HIS A 151 -19.45 0.89 19.79
N VAL A 152 -20.26 0.21 20.61
CA VAL A 152 -21.71 0.08 20.43
C VAL A 152 -22.47 0.83 21.52
N THR A 153 -23.70 1.23 21.19
CA THR A 153 -24.59 1.90 22.13
C THR A 153 -25.41 0.85 22.86
N GLN A 154 -25.41 0.91 24.19
CA GLN A 154 -26.29 0.09 25.02
C GLN A 154 -27.74 0.61 24.90
N LEU A 155 -28.67 -0.29 24.64
CA LEU A 155 -30.09 0.00 24.43
C LEU A 155 -30.89 -0.24 25.70
N GLN A 156 -31.06 -1.50 26.14
CA GLN A 156 -31.78 -1.93 27.34
C GLN A 156 -31.49 -3.41 27.67
N GLY A 157 -30.51 -3.70 28.54
CA GLY A 157 -30.37 -4.87 29.44
C GLY A 157 -30.43 -6.32 28.91
N ASN A 158 -31.27 -6.63 27.92
CA ASN A 158 -31.58 -7.95 27.35
C ASN A 158 -31.09 -8.04 25.88
N GLU A 159 -30.04 -7.31 25.55
CA GLU A 159 -29.51 -7.25 24.20
C GLU A 159 -28.83 -8.56 23.81
N LEU A 160 -29.04 -8.96 22.56
CA LEU A 160 -28.18 -9.89 21.84
C LEU A 160 -27.32 -9.10 20.87
N ILE A 161 -26.02 -9.18 21.07
CA ILE A 161 -25.01 -8.49 20.26
C ILE A 161 -24.22 -9.56 19.51
N LEU A 162 -24.21 -9.45 18.18
CA LEU A 162 -23.50 -10.37 17.29
C LEU A 162 -22.50 -9.58 16.46
N TRP A 163 -21.21 -9.83 16.66
CA TRP A 163 -20.12 -9.26 15.87
C TRP A 163 -19.70 -10.21 14.77
N ARG A 164 -19.60 -9.69 13.56
CA ARG A 164 -19.16 -10.42 12.37
C ARG A 164 -18.04 -9.67 11.66
N PHE A 165 -17.12 -10.43 11.07
CA PHE A 165 -15.99 -9.91 10.31
C PHE A 165 -16.02 -10.37 8.85
N GLY A 166 -15.57 -9.48 7.97
CA GLY A 166 -15.43 -9.74 6.54
C GLY A 166 -16.73 -9.68 5.77
N ASP A 167 -16.63 -9.71 4.43
CA ASP A 167 -17.78 -9.63 3.53
C ASP A 167 -18.69 -10.87 3.63
N GLU A 168 -18.11 -12.04 3.93
CA GLU A 168 -18.84 -13.28 4.18
C GLU A 168 -19.57 -13.29 5.53
N GLY A 169 -19.26 -12.34 6.42
CA GLY A 169 -19.93 -12.16 7.70
C GLY A 169 -19.64 -13.28 8.70
N LYS A 170 -18.38 -13.67 8.91
CA LYS A 170 -17.99 -14.70 9.87
C LYS A 170 -18.27 -14.22 11.31
N LEU A 171 -18.99 -15.01 12.11
CA LEU A 171 -19.25 -14.68 13.52
C LEU A 171 -17.95 -14.75 14.31
N ILE A 172 -17.59 -13.65 14.97
CA ILE A 172 -16.36 -13.53 15.77
C ILE A 172 -16.66 -13.30 17.25
N ALA A 173 -17.84 -12.75 17.60
CA ALA A 173 -18.25 -12.64 18.99
C ALA A 173 -19.78 -12.60 19.13
N LYS A 174 -20.28 -13.17 20.24
CA LYS A 174 -21.67 -13.11 20.68
C LYS A 174 -21.71 -12.67 22.14
N SER A 175 -22.54 -11.68 22.45
CA SER A 175 -22.88 -11.32 23.83
C SER A 175 -24.39 -11.39 23.99
N ASP A 176 -24.83 -12.27 24.88
CA ASP A 176 -26.22 -12.34 25.32
C ASP A 176 -26.31 -11.81 26.76
N LYS A 177 -26.82 -10.59 26.89
CA LYS A 177 -26.90 -9.91 28.19
C LYS A 177 -27.93 -10.55 29.13
N GLU A 178 -28.97 -11.16 28.59
CA GLU A 178 -29.98 -11.87 29.39
C GLU A 178 -29.38 -13.13 30.02
N ALA A 179 -28.70 -13.94 29.22
CA ALA A 179 -28.00 -15.13 29.71
C ALA A 179 -26.71 -14.81 30.48
N LYS A 180 -26.36 -13.53 30.63
CA LYS A 180 -25.08 -13.04 31.19
C LYS A 180 -23.87 -13.76 30.58
N SER A 181 -23.97 -14.07 29.28
CA SER A 181 -23.00 -14.90 28.58
C SER A 181 -22.34 -14.12 27.47
N SER A 182 -21.05 -14.33 27.30
CA SER A 182 -20.30 -13.86 26.16
C SER A 182 -19.47 -15.01 25.60
N ARG A 183 -19.39 -15.09 24.29
CA ARG A 183 -18.62 -16.09 23.56
C ARG A 183 -17.83 -15.39 22.48
N LEU A 184 -16.55 -15.71 22.43
CA LEU A 184 -15.66 -15.32 21.35
C LEU A 184 -15.51 -16.52 20.42
N TYR A 185 -15.65 -16.27 19.13
CA TYR A 185 -15.53 -17.29 18.10
C TYR A 185 -14.20 -17.10 17.41
N ASP A 186 -13.18 -17.69 18.01
CA ASP A 186 -11.83 -17.70 17.48
C ASP A 186 -11.65 -18.82 16.45
N THR A 187 -12.63 -18.95 15.57
CA THR A 187 -12.58 -19.91 14.45
C THR A 187 -11.70 -19.38 13.31
N ASP A 188 -11.20 -18.17 13.44
CA ASP A 188 -10.20 -17.59 12.57
C ASP A 188 -8.89 -17.49 13.32
N GLU A 189 -7.89 -18.28 12.94
CA GLU A 189 -6.53 -18.21 13.50
C GLU A 189 -5.96 -16.78 13.49
N ARG A 190 -6.46 -15.93 12.60
CA ARG A 190 -6.17 -14.49 12.61
C ARG A 190 -6.36 -13.89 13.99
N PHE A 191 -7.51 -14.09 14.62
CA PHE A 191 -7.96 -13.35 15.80
C PHE A 191 -7.57 -14.01 17.12
N ARG A 192 -6.69 -15.03 17.05
CA ARG A 192 -6.36 -15.86 18.18
C ARG A 192 -5.87 -15.09 19.39
N ASP A 193 -6.57 -15.27 20.50
CA ASP A 193 -6.32 -14.62 21.79
C ASP A 193 -6.35 -13.08 21.79
N ARG A 194 -6.88 -12.44 20.72
CA ARG A 194 -6.83 -10.97 20.55
C ARG A 194 -8.17 -10.26 20.64
N LEU A 195 -9.29 -10.98 20.56
CA LEU A 195 -10.62 -10.42 20.70
C LEU A 195 -11.05 -10.36 22.16
N ALA A 196 -11.74 -9.29 22.53
CA ALA A 196 -12.46 -9.18 23.78
C ALA A 196 -13.76 -8.41 23.59
N LEU A 197 -14.72 -8.62 24.49
CA LEU A 197 -15.92 -7.82 24.60
C LEU A 197 -15.92 -7.08 25.93
N ASP A 198 -16.24 -5.79 25.90
CA ASP A 198 -16.44 -5.02 27.13
C ASP A 198 -17.83 -5.25 27.76
N GLN A 199 -18.10 -4.54 28.85
CA GLN A 199 -19.38 -4.60 29.56
C GLN A 199 -20.57 -4.15 28.71
N THR A 200 -20.36 -3.27 27.72
CA THR A 200 -21.39 -2.80 26.78
C THR A 200 -21.61 -3.79 25.63
N GLY A 201 -20.64 -4.69 25.38
CA GLY A 201 -20.59 -5.54 24.21
C GLY A 201 -19.88 -4.90 23.02
N SER A 202 -19.11 -3.83 23.25
CA SER A 202 -18.18 -3.26 22.26
C SER A 202 -17.03 -4.24 22.03
N LEU A 203 -16.61 -4.37 20.76
CA LEU A 203 -15.53 -5.26 20.37
C LEU A 203 -14.19 -4.57 20.56
N ILE A 204 -13.29 -5.23 21.27
CA ILE A 204 -11.90 -4.82 21.44
C ILE A 204 -11.03 -5.80 20.66
N ILE A 205 -10.16 -5.27 19.81
CA ILE A 205 -9.14 -6.03 19.10
C ILE A 205 -7.81 -5.53 19.62
N THR A 206 -7.08 -6.40 20.31
CA THR A 206 -5.75 -6.09 20.85
C THR A 206 -4.66 -6.50 19.86
N ASN A 207 -3.50 -5.84 19.94
CA ASN A 207 -2.35 -6.13 19.09
C ASN A 207 -2.75 -6.26 17.61
N THR A 208 -3.32 -5.18 17.07
CA THR A 208 -3.87 -5.19 15.71
C THR A 208 -2.80 -5.45 14.68
N ARG A 209 -3.16 -6.10 13.58
CA ARG A 209 -2.28 -6.44 12.45
C ARG A 209 -2.85 -5.83 11.17
N ILE A 210 -2.00 -5.59 10.17
CA ILE A 210 -2.46 -5.14 8.84
C ILE A 210 -3.60 -6.02 8.30
N THR A 211 -3.49 -7.32 8.53
CA THR A 211 -4.50 -8.31 8.11
C THR A 211 -5.85 -8.09 8.77
N ASP A 212 -5.94 -7.52 9.98
CA ASP A 212 -7.22 -7.26 10.69
C ASP A 212 -8.06 -6.16 10.04
N SER A 213 -7.51 -5.45 9.05
CA SER A 213 -8.25 -4.49 8.27
C SER A 213 -9.44 -5.15 7.56
N GLY A 214 -10.54 -4.40 7.45
CA GLY A 214 -11.75 -4.86 6.77
C GLY A 214 -13.03 -4.43 7.44
N PRO A 215 -14.18 -4.90 6.91
CA PRO A 215 -15.48 -4.59 7.46
C PRO A 215 -15.79 -5.45 8.68
N TYR A 216 -16.25 -4.79 9.74
CA TYR A 216 -16.83 -5.38 10.94
C TYR A 216 -18.29 -4.97 11.01
N THR A 217 -19.19 -5.91 11.19
CA THR A 217 -20.63 -5.64 11.30
C THR A 217 -21.14 -6.10 12.64
N VAL A 218 -22.10 -5.37 13.19
CA VAL A 218 -22.74 -5.71 14.45
C VAL A 218 -24.25 -5.60 14.34
N LYS A 219 -24.95 -6.67 14.76
CA LYS A 219 -26.40 -6.70 14.98
C LYS A 219 -26.65 -6.62 16.48
N ILE A 220 -27.43 -5.63 16.91
CA ILE A 220 -27.83 -5.43 18.30
C ILE A 220 -29.34 -5.59 18.35
N SER A 221 -29.82 -6.72 18.86
CA SER A 221 -31.25 -7.01 18.99
C SER A 221 -31.71 -6.82 20.44
N SER A 222 -32.79 -6.07 20.62
CA SER A 222 -33.47 -5.86 21.90
C SER A 222 -34.97 -6.11 21.75
N ASN A 223 -35.71 -6.14 22.86
CA ASN A 223 -37.17 -6.36 22.82
C ASN A 223 -37.93 -5.24 22.10
N LYS A 224 -37.31 -4.07 21.91
CA LYS A 224 -37.93 -2.88 21.30
C LYS A 224 -37.50 -2.64 19.87
N GLN A 225 -36.22 -2.88 19.57
CA GLN A 225 -35.64 -2.58 18.28
C GLN A 225 -34.41 -3.45 17.99
N THR A 226 -34.08 -3.54 16.71
CA THR A 226 -32.83 -4.11 16.23
C THR A 226 -32.04 -3.01 15.52
N LEU A 227 -30.76 -2.86 15.90
CA LEU A 227 -29.83 -1.93 15.26
C LEU A 227 -28.74 -2.68 14.51
N TYR A 228 -28.29 -2.07 13.42
CA TYR A 228 -27.19 -2.55 12.61
C TYR A 228 -26.14 -1.46 12.48
N LYS A 229 -24.88 -1.79 12.76
CA LYS A 229 -23.73 -0.89 12.51
C LYS A 229 -22.65 -1.61 11.72
N ARG A 230 -21.93 -0.86 10.89
CA ARG A 230 -20.79 -1.32 10.12
C ARG A 230 -19.58 -0.43 10.38
N PHE A 231 -18.49 -1.04 10.81
CA PHE A 231 -17.20 -0.40 10.99
C PHE A 231 -16.27 -0.83 9.85
N THR A 232 -15.56 0.10 9.26
CA THR A 232 -14.42 -0.19 8.39
C THR A 232 -13.16 0.10 9.17
N VAL A 233 -12.40 -0.94 9.51
CA VAL A 233 -11.12 -0.81 10.22
C VAL A 233 -9.99 -0.81 9.22
N THR A 234 -9.10 0.18 9.33
CA THR A 234 -7.86 0.27 8.57
C THR A 234 -6.68 0.25 9.53
N VAL A 235 -5.82 -0.76 9.40
CA VAL A 235 -4.57 -0.86 10.18
C VAL A 235 -3.40 -0.49 9.29
N SER A 236 -2.57 0.45 9.74
CA SER A 236 -1.39 0.95 9.01
C SER A 236 -0.10 0.60 9.73
N GLU A 237 0.99 0.42 8.99
CA GLU A 237 2.31 0.16 9.58
C GLU A 237 2.75 1.32 10.48
N PRO A 238 3.51 1.04 11.56
CA PRO A 238 4.11 2.09 12.36
C PRO A 238 5.08 2.87 11.48
N GLY A 239 4.83 4.18 11.30
CA GLY A 239 5.77 5.04 10.62
C GLY A 239 7.15 4.98 11.31
N LEU A 240 8.23 5.10 10.53
CA LEU A 240 9.58 5.22 11.08
C LEU A 240 9.60 6.32 12.14
N SER A 241 10.19 6.02 13.30
CA SER A 241 10.26 7.02 14.37
C SER A 241 10.99 8.28 13.88
N PRO A 242 10.67 9.48 14.41
CA PRO A 242 11.41 10.69 14.08
C PRO A 242 12.92 10.55 14.27
N GLY A 243 13.34 9.72 15.23
CA GLY A 243 14.75 9.37 15.46
C GLY A 243 15.36 8.54 14.33
N ALA A 244 14.64 7.55 13.79
CA ALA A 244 15.10 6.74 12.66
C ALA A 244 15.22 7.57 11.38
N ILE A 245 14.24 8.43 11.08
CA ILE A 245 14.27 9.33 9.92
C ILE A 245 15.45 10.30 10.02
N THR A 246 15.66 10.89 11.21
CA THR A 246 16.79 11.79 11.46
C THR A 246 18.13 11.05 11.32
N GLY A 247 18.23 9.82 11.83
CA GLY A 247 19.44 8.99 11.72
C GLY A 247 19.82 8.69 10.26
N ILE A 248 18.85 8.26 9.44
CA ILE A 248 19.06 7.98 8.02
C ILE A 248 19.51 9.24 7.26
N ALA A 249 18.88 10.39 7.54
CA ALA A 249 19.23 11.66 6.91
C ALA A 249 20.68 12.09 7.23
N VAL A 250 21.13 11.91 8.48
CA VAL A 250 22.51 12.24 8.88
C VAL A 250 23.53 11.33 8.20
N VAL A 251 23.26 10.02 8.13
CA VAL A 251 24.15 9.07 7.44
C VAL A 251 24.27 9.41 5.95
N MET A 252 23.15 9.71 5.28
CA MET A 252 23.13 10.12 3.88
C MET A 252 23.94 11.40 3.64
N LEU A 253 23.81 12.40 4.54
CA LEU A 253 24.59 13.64 4.46
C LEU A 253 26.09 13.41 4.68
N LEU A 254 26.48 12.53 5.61
CA LEU A 254 27.87 12.19 5.85
C LEU A 254 28.49 11.47 4.64
N MET A 255 27.77 10.54 4.02
CA MET A 255 28.22 9.84 2.81
C MET A 255 28.38 10.79 1.63
N ALA A 256 27.43 11.72 1.43
CA ALA A 256 27.53 12.74 0.40
C ALA A 256 28.73 13.68 0.63
N ALA A 257 28.97 14.10 1.88
CA ALA A 257 30.11 14.93 2.24
C ALA A 257 31.45 14.21 2.02
N ALA A 258 31.54 12.92 2.38
CA ALA A 258 32.72 12.10 2.15
C ALA A 258 33.00 11.95 0.64
N ALA A 259 31.98 11.65 -0.16
CA ALA A 259 32.11 11.57 -1.61
C ALA A 259 32.58 12.91 -2.22
N ALA A 260 31.99 14.03 -1.79
CA ALA A 260 32.41 15.36 -2.22
C ALA A 260 33.87 15.67 -1.84
N ALA A 261 34.29 15.32 -0.61
CA ALA A 261 35.68 15.49 -0.17
C ALA A 261 36.66 14.67 -1.02
N VAL A 262 36.33 13.40 -1.32
CA VAL A 262 37.13 12.54 -2.20
C VAL A 262 37.25 13.16 -3.61
N VAL A 263 36.14 13.65 -4.18
CA VAL A 263 36.15 14.33 -5.49
C VAL A 263 37.03 15.59 -5.45
N VAL A 264 36.93 16.41 -4.39
CA VAL A 264 37.76 17.60 -4.24
C VAL A 264 39.24 17.23 -4.14
N LEU A 265 39.60 16.22 -3.34
CA LEU A 265 40.97 15.75 -3.22
C LEU A 265 41.51 15.22 -4.56
N TYR A 266 40.69 14.46 -5.29
CA TYR A 266 41.03 13.96 -6.62
C TYR A 266 41.24 15.09 -7.63
N CYS A 267 40.35 16.08 -7.65
CA CYS A 267 40.46 17.27 -8.50
C CYS A 267 41.69 18.13 -8.16
N ARG A 268 42.01 18.33 -6.87
CA ARG A 268 43.22 19.06 -6.47
C ARG A 268 44.48 18.34 -6.93
N LYS A 269 44.60 17.03 -6.67
CA LYS A 269 45.77 16.24 -7.05
C LYS A 269 45.99 16.20 -8.56
N THR A 270 44.93 16.03 -9.34
CA THR A 270 45.02 16.06 -10.82
C THR A 270 45.40 17.44 -11.36
N SER A 271 44.97 18.53 -10.72
CA SER A 271 45.38 19.89 -11.08
C SER A 271 46.87 20.15 -10.84
N GLU A 272 47.42 19.68 -9.71
CA GLU A 272 48.84 19.82 -9.37
C GLU A 272 49.73 19.08 -10.37
N LEU A 273 49.34 17.86 -10.75
CA LEU A 273 50.08 17.07 -11.73
C LEU A 273 50.11 17.73 -13.11
N LYS A 274 48.99 18.31 -13.54
CA LYS A 274 48.92 19.08 -14.80
C LYS A 274 49.86 20.29 -14.78
N ASN A 275 49.89 21.05 -13.68
CA ASN A 275 50.78 22.21 -13.53
C ASN A 275 52.27 21.81 -13.49
N GLN A 276 52.61 20.66 -12.90
CA GLN A 276 53.99 20.18 -12.93
C GLN A 276 54.41 19.70 -14.33
N LYS A 277 53.49 19.07 -15.08
CA LYS A 277 53.74 18.60 -16.44
C LYS A 277 54.02 19.75 -17.41
N SER A 278 53.27 20.86 -17.31
CA SER A 278 53.50 22.05 -18.16
C SER A 278 54.90 22.66 -17.94
N LYS A 279 55.32 22.83 -16.67
CA LYS A 279 56.68 23.34 -16.35
C LYS A 279 57.82 22.45 -16.84
N ILE A 280 57.60 21.14 -16.91
CA ILE A 280 58.59 20.21 -17.48
C ILE A 280 58.64 20.37 -19.01
N SER A 281 57.48 20.49 -19.66
CA SER A 281 57.40 20.69 -21.11
C SER A 281 58.06 21.99 -21.56
N GLU A 282 57.87 23.07 -20.80
CA GLU A 282 58.48 24.37 -21.07
C GLU A 282 60.01 24.29 -21.02
N ARG A 283 60.57 23.71 -19.95
CA ARG A 283 62.02 23.52 -19.82
C ARG A 283 62.61 22.61 -20.90
N GLN A 284 61.86 21.60 -21.35
CA GLN A 284 62.29 20.76 -22.46
C GLN A 284 62.37 21.56 -23.78
N ASN A 285 61.39 22.42 -24.04
CA ASN A 285 61.38 23.27 -25.23
C ASN A 285 62.59 24.22 -25.24
N GLU A 286 62.86 24.90 -24.12
CA GLU A 286 64.04 25.77 -23.97
C GLU A 286 65.35 25.01 -24.21
N THR A 287 65.51 23.82 -23.64
CA THR A 287 66.71 22.99 -23.90
C THR A 287 66.84 22.57 -25.36
N SER A 288 65.72 22.32 -26.06
CA SER A 288 65.75 21.96 -27.49
C SER A 288 66.19 23.13 -28.37
N GLU A 289 65.77 24.37 -28.04
CA GLU A 289 66.18 25.58 -28.72
C GLU A 289 67.68 25.83 -28.55
N ILE A 290 68.18 25.71 -27.32
CA ILE A 290 69.62 25.86 -27.02
C ILE A 290 70.44 24.80 -27.77
N SER A 291 69.97 23.55 -27.83
CA SER A 291 70.62 22.49 -28.59
C SER A 291 70.68 22.81 -30.09
N GLY A 292 69.63 23.40 -30.66
CA GLY A 292 69.60 23.84 -32.06
C GLY A 292 70.63 24.95 -32.34
N LYS A 293 70.69 25.97 -31.48
CA LYS A 293 71.67 27.06 -31.60
C LYS A 293 73.11 26.55 -31.50
N LEU A 294 73.36 25.56 -30.65
CA LEU A 294 74.68 24.99 -30.49
C LEU A 294 75.12 24.16 -31.72
N LYS A 295 74.17 23.46 -32.36
CA LYS A 295 74.42 22.77 -33.63
C LYS A 295 74.82 23.76 -34.73
N GLN A 296 74.12 24.88 -34.85
CA GLN A 296 74.49 25.94 -35.81
C GLN A 296 75.89 26.51 -35.51
N MET A 297 76.22 26.74 -34.24
CA MET A 297 77.55 27.19 -33.83
C MET A 297 78.65 26.19 -34.22
N SER A 298 78.39 24.89 -34.07
CA SER A 298 79.32 23.84 -34.49
C SER A 298 79.57 23.85 -36.01
N GLU A 299 78.53 24.11 -36.80
CA GLU A 299 78.62 24.16 -38.27
C GLU A 299 79.39 25.40 -38.74
N ILE A 300 79.14 26.56 -38.12
CA ILE A 300 79.92 27.79 -38.37
C ILE A 300 81.41 27.55 -38.06
N SER A 301 81.72 26.87 -36.96
CA SER A 301 83.13 26.58 -36.61
C SER A 301 83.81 25.67 -37.65
N ALA A 302 83.07 24.71 -38.23
CA ALA A 302 83.58 23.83 -39.27
C ALA A 302 83.81 24.60 -40.59
N GLN A 303 82.89 25.49 -40.96
CA GLN A 303 83.03 26.35 -42.15
C GLN A 303 84.23 27.30 -42.03
N LEU A 304 84.42 27.92 -40.85
CA LEU A 304 85.59 28.78 -40.57
C LEU A 304 86.90 27.99 -40.69
N LYS A 305 86.94 26.75 -40.21
CA LYS A 305 88.13 25.89 -40.32
C LYS A 305 88.46 25.55 -41.78
N GLN A 306 87.45 25.20 -42.58
CA GLN A 306 87.61 24.91 -44.00
C GLN A 306 88.15 26.13 -44.76
N MET A 307 87.57 27.31 -44.53
CA MET A 307 88.02 28.56 -45.13
C MET A 307 89.46 28.92 -44.75
N THR A 308 89.86 28.63 -43.51
CA THR A 308 91.24 28.84 -43.04
C THR A 308 92.22 27.89 -43.74
N GLU A 309 91.88 26.60 -43.88
CA GLU A 309 92.70 25.59 -44.58
C GLU A 309 92.82 25.88 -46.09
N ASP A 310 91.74 26.35 -46.72
CA ASP A 310 91.74 26.72 -48.14
C ASP A 310 92.60 27.97 -48.39
N CYS A 311 92.53 28.97 -47.51
CA CYS A 311 93.37 30.17 -47.60
C CYS A 311 94.87 29.86 -47.37
N GLU A 312 95.19 28.86 -46.54
CA GLU A 312 96.56 28.43 -46.28
C GLU A 312 97.19 27.68 -47.48
N LYS A 313 96.38 27.00 -48.32
CA LYS A 313 96.85 26.29 -49.54
C LYS A 313 97.13 27.21 -50.72
N GLU A 314 96.42 28.33 -50.84
CA GLU A 314 96.58 29.33 -51.91
C GLU A 314 97.77 30.28 -51.67
N LEU A 315 98.41 30.21 -50.50
CA LEU A 315 99.51 31.09 -50.10
C LEU A 315 100.89 30.91 -50.81
N PRO A 316 101.25 29.83 -51.54
CA PRO A 316 102.59 29.71 -52.14
C PRO A 316 102.84 30.53 -53.42
N GLU A 317 101.84 31.15 -54.05
CA GLU A 317 102.02 31.76 -55.39
C GLU A 317 102.14 33.30 -55.44
N ILE A 318 102.07 34.01 -54.31
CA ILE A 318 102.11 35.49 -54.31
C ILE A 318 103.46 36.00 -53.77
N SER A 319 104.38 36.25 -54.70
CA SER A 319 105.65 36.97 -54.49
C SER A 319 105.40 38.46 -54.22
N GLU A 320 105.14 38.84 -52.95
CA GLU A 320 105.42 40.18 -52.42
C GLU A 320 105.56 40.14 -50.88
N HIS A 321 106.75 40.47 -50.37
CA HIS A 321 107.23 40.06 -49.03
C HIS A 321 106.74 40.91 -47.83
N HIS A 322 105.66 41.70 -47.97
CA HIS A 322 105.12 42.51 -46.85
C HIS A 322 103.61 42.35 -46.58
N GLN A 323 102.78 41.93 -47.55
CA GLN A 323 101.35 41.65 -47.31
C GLN A 323 101.11 40.23 -46.78
N THR A 324 101.95 39.27 -47.17
CA THR A 324 101.88 37.85 -46.79
C THR A 324 102.03 37.61 -45.28
N LEU A 325 102.83 38.41 -44.58
CA LEU A 325 103.05 38.29 -43.13
C LEU A 325 101.81 38.72 -42.29
N LYS A 326 101.10 39.77 -42.72
CA LYS A 326 99.88 40.24 -42.04
C LYS A 326 98.72 39.26 -42.22
N ILE A 327 98.64 38.63 -43.39
CA ILE A 327 97.62 37.62 -43.70
C ILE A 327 97.85 36.36 -42.87
N SER A 328 99.10 35.88 -42.74
CA SER A 328 99.41 34.72 -41.92
C SER A 328 99.17 34.95 -40.42
N GLU A 329 99.46 36.16 -39.92
CA GLU A 329 99.14 36.54 -38.53
C GLU A 329 97.62 36.55 -38.28
N LYS A 330 96.83 37.08 -39.22
CA LYS A 330 95.36 37.05 -39.16
C LYS A 330 94.76 35.66 -39.27
N LEU A 331 95.34 34.78 -40.09
CA LEU A 331 94.94 33.37 -40.18
C LEU A 331 95.23 32.63 -38.86
N LYS A 332 96.36 32.94 -38.20
CA LYS A 332 96.70 32.39 -36.89
C LYS A 332 95.72 32.84 -35.80
N GLU A 333 95.36 34.12 -35.76
CA GLU A 333 94.31 34.63 -34.86
C GLU A 333 92.96 33.95 -35.13
N MET A 334 92.58 33.78 -36.39
CA MET A 334 91.33 33.13 -36.79
C MET A 334 91.29 31.65 -36.39
N SER A 335 92.40 30.92 -36.56
CA SER A 335 92.56 29.54 -36.10
C SER A 335 92.44 29.44 -34.58
N GLU A 336 93.02 30.38 -33.83
CA GLU A 336 92.92 30.39 -32.36
C GLU A 336 91.48 30.64 -31.90
N ILE A 337 90.76 31.56 -32.55
CA ILE A 337 89.34 31.83 -32.29
C ILE A 337 88.49 30.58 -32.60
N SER A 338 88.76 29.89 -33.71
CA SER A 338 88.06 28.66 -34.08
C SER A 338 88.22 27.55 -33.04
N GLU A 339 89.44 27.33 -32.54
CA GLU A 339 89.68 26.30 -31.52
C GLU A 339 89.04 26.67 -30.17
N ARG A 340 89.03 27.96 -29.80
CA ARG A 340 88.31 28.45 -28.61
C ARG A 340 86.80 28.23 -28.74
N LEU A 341 86.20 28.52 -29.90
CA LEU A 341 84.78 28.29 -30.17
C LEU A 341 84.41 26.80 -30.05
N LYS A 342 85.26 25.92 -30.60
CA LYS A 342 85.09 24.47 -30.51
C LYS A 342 85.17 23.96 -29.07
N GLN A 343 86.10 24.47 -28.27
CA GLN A 343 86.22 24.10 -26.86
C GLN A 343 85.00 24.56 -26.05
N MET A 344 84.49 25.76 -26.29
CA MET A 344 83.28 26.26 -25.64
C MET A 344 82.03 25.46 -26.06
N SER A 345 81.88 25.13 -27.34
CA SER A 345 80.79 24.29 -27.83
C SER A 345 80.79 22.92 -27.14
N LYS A 346 81.96 22.25 -27.09
CA LYS A 346 82.13 20.96 -26.42
C LYS A 346 81.81 21.01 -24.93
N TYR A 347 82.16 22.12 -24.26
CA TYR A 347 81.80 22.34 -22.86
C TYR A 347 80.28 22.49 -22.69
N CYS A 348 79.63 23.32 -23.49
CA CYS A 348 78.17 23.50 -23.45
C CYS A 348 77.42 22.20 -23.77
N GLU A 349 77.86 21.38 -24.72
CA GLU A 349 77.27 20.06 -24.99
C GLU A 349 77.32 19.12 -23.78
N LYS A 350 78.42 19.16 -23.03
CA LYS A 350 78.60 18.33 -21.84
C LYS A 350 77.63 18.74 -20.73
N GLU A 351 77.45 20.03 -20.51
CA GLU A 351 76.49 20.54 -19.54
C GLU A 351 75.04 20.27 -19.98
N LEU A 352 74.71 20.43 -21.27
CA LEU A 352 73.40 20.06 -21.81
C LEU A 352 73.09 18.57 -21.62
N ARG A 353 74.06 17.68 -21.82
CA ARG A 353 73.89 16.24 -21.54
C ARG A 353 73.55 15.97 -20.07
N LYS A 354 74.23 16.65 -19.14
CA LYS A 354 73.92 16.53 -17.69
C LYS A 354 72.51 17.03 -17.36
N ILE A 355 72.10 18.16 -17.94
CA ILE A 355 70.76 18.73 -17.73
C ILE A 355 69.69 17.79 -18.31
N SER A 356 69.92 17.24 -19.52
CA SER A 356 69.01 16.28 -20.16
C SER A 356 68.80 15.02 -19.32
N GLU A 357 69.88 14.43 -18.79
CA GLU A 357 69.77 13.25 -17.92
C GLU A 357 69.04 13.57 -16.61
N ARG A 358 69.28 14.75 -16.01
CA ARG A 358 68.50 15.19 -14.83
C ARG A 358 67.02 15.36 -15.14
N LEU A 359 66.68 15.87 -16.32
CA LEU A 359 65.29 16.01 -16.77
C LEU A 359 64.62 14.64 -17.01
N LYS A 360 65.34 13.66 -17.57
CA LYS A 360 64.85 12.28 -17.73
C LYS A 360 64.65 11.57 -16.38
N GLN A 361 65.57 11.74 -15.44
CA GLN A 361 65.44 11.15 -14.11
C GLN A 361 64.23 11.75 -13.37
N MET A 362 64.04 13.07 -13.45
CA MET A 362 62.85 13.73 -12.88
C MET A 362 61.52 13.32 -13.53
N SER A 363 61.52 12.92 -14.80
CA SER A 363 60.30 12.44 -15.46
C SER A 363 59.98 10.98 -15.12
N LEU A 364 61.01 10.15 -14.90
CA LEU A 364 60.87 8.75 -14.48
C LEU A 364 60.44 8.59 -13.02
N THR A 365 61.05 9.33 -12.10
CA THR A 365 60.67 9.28 -10.66
C THR A 365 59.22 9.69 -10.43
N LYS A 366 58.73 10.71 -11.14
CA LYS A 366 57.31 11.11 -11.07
C LYS A 366 56.35 10.08 -11.67
N LYS A 367 56.80 9.28 -12.64
CA LYS A 367 55.97 8.23 -13.23
C LYS A 367 55.78 7.05 -12.26
N GLY A 368 56.78 6.81 -11.39
CA GLY A 368 56.69 5.83 -10.29
C GLY A 368 55.75 6.27 -9.17
N GLU A 369 55.80 7.55 -8.75
CA GLU A 369 54.87 8.10 -7.74
C GLU A 369 53.40 8.09 -8.20
N ILE A 370 53.14 8.07 -9.51
CA ILE A 370 51.78 7.93 -10.07
C ILE A 370 51.28 6.48 -9.96
N SER A 371 52.17 5.48 -9.98
CA SER A 371 51.80 4.05 -9.95
C SER A 371 51.70 3.47 -8.54
N GLU A 372 52.38 4.03 -7.54
CA GLU A 372 52.29 3.56 -6.14
C GLU A 372 51.11 4.18 -5.36
N GLN A 373 50.36 5.10 -5.97
CA GLN A 373 49.16 5.70 -5.36
C GLN A 373 47.83 5.19 -5.95
N GLU A 374 47.89 4.13 -6.77
CA GLU A 374 46.76 3.24 -7.04
C GLU A 374 46.82 2.07 -6.04
N THR A 375 46.36 2.31 -4.80
CA THR A 375 45.93 1.20 -3.95
C THR A 375 44.63 0.61 -4.52
N PRO A 376 44.52 -0.72 -4.67
CA PRO A 376 43.26 -1.35 -5.03
C PRO A 376 42.34 -1.30 -3.82
N LEU A 377 41.26 -0.53 -3.88
CA LEU A 377 40.12 -0.70 -2.98
C LEU A 377 39.26 -1.85 -3.51
N ILE A 378 39.69 -3.07 -3.24
CA ILE A 378 38.83 -4.25 -3.11
C ILE A 378 39.34 -4.97 -1.85
N ASP A 379 38.39 -5.46 -1.04
CA ASP A 379 38.52 -6.06 0.31
C ASP A 379 38.49 -5.08 1.50
N GLU A 380 37.31 -4.47 1.70
CA GLU A 380 36.63 -4.44 3.01
C GLU A 380 35.15 -4.02 2.81
N VAL A 381 34.40 -4.86 2.09
CA VAL A 381 32.94 -5.01 2.23
C VAL A 381 32.67 -6.51 2.24
N GLU A 382 33.15 -7.15 3.28
CA GLU A 382 32.68 -8.48 3.68
C GLU A 382 32.59 -8.49 5.20
N ILE A 383 31.55 -7.83 5.72
CA ILE A 383 30.85 -8.09 6.99
C ILE A 383 29.54 -7.27 6.91
N PHE A 384 28.40 -7.99 6.87
CA PHE A 384 27.01 -7.56 6.61
C PHE A 384 26.72 -7.22 5.13
N GLU A 385 26.01 -8.02 4.33
CA GLU A 385 24.77 -8.75 4.64
C GLU A 385 24.78 -10.20 4.16
N GLN A 386 24.70 -11.09 5.14
CA GLN A 386 23.93 -12.31 5.03
C GLN A 386 22.45 -11.94 5.23
N GLU A 387 21.77 -11.55 4.16
CA GLU A 387 20.32 -11.60 3.93
C GLU A 387 20.06 -10.78 2.66
N ILE A 388 20.25 -11.34 1.47
CA ILE A 388 19.16 -11.92 0.69
C ILE A 388 19.83 -12.72 -0.45
N GLY A 389 19.54 -14.01 -0.56
CA GLY A 389 19.92 -14.76 -1.77
C GLY A 389 20.27 -16.22 -1.59
N ALA A 390 19.40 -17.01 -0.96
CA ALA A 390 19.39 -18.46 -1.18
C ALA A 390 18.46 -18.79 -2.35
N VAL A 391 18.97 -18.77 -3.59
CA VAL A 391 18.47 -19.64 -4.67
C VAL A 391 19.64 -20.03 -5.57
N SER A 392 20.13 -21.25 -5.36
CA SER A 392 20.96 -21.98 -6.32
C SER A 392 20.10 -22.57 -7.44
N LYS A 393 20.59 -22.43 -8.67
CA LYS A 393 20.63 -23.35 -9.84
C LYS A 393 19.74 -24.62 -9.76
N GLU A 394 19.06 -25.07 -10.82
CA GLU A 394 19.70 -25.56 -12.05
C GLU A 394 18.64 -25.93 -13.12
N GLU A 395 19.08 -25.86 -14.38
CA GLU A 395 18.66 -26.65 -15.56
C GLU A 395 17.39 -26.30 -16.36
N THR A 396 17.61 -25.84 -17.60
CA THR A 396 16.65 -25.76 -18.70
C THR A 396 16.90 -26.87 -19.72
N ARG A 397 15.84 -27.58 -20.13
CA ARG A 397 15.70 -28.10 -21.49
C ARG A 397 14.23 -28.12 -21.95
N SER A 398 14.04 -27.52 -23.13
CA SER A 398 12.88 -27.57 -24.07
C SER A 398 11.52 -27.05 -23.55
N GLU A 399 10.69 -26.29 -24.27
CA GLU A 399 10.59 -25.97 -25.70
C GLU A 399 9.63 -24.76 -25.87
N MET A 400 10.05 -23.76 -26.66
CA MET A 400 9.32 -23.12 -27.77
C MET A 400 7.86 -22.62 -27.58
N GLU A 401 7.66 -21.29 -27.60
CA GLU A 401 6.77 -20.52 -28.52
C GLU A 401 6.72 -19.04 -28.05
N LYS A 402 7.39 -18.08 -28.69
CA LYS A 402 7.14 -17.40 -29.98
C LYS A 402 6.19 -16.19 -29.86
N GLY A 403 6.79 -15.01 -30.00
CA GLY A 403 6.16 -13.76 -30.48
C GLY A 403 5.38 -12.98 -29.41
N GLU A 404 5.40 -11.66 -29.33
CA GLU A 404 5.90 -10.64 -30.23
C GLU A 404 6.26 -9.36 -29.45
N ARG A 405 7.12 -8.59 -30.10
CA ARG A 405 7.82 -7.42 -29.64
C ARG A 405 7.06 -6.20 -30.17
N GLU A 406 6.53 -5.33 -29.33
CA GLU A 406 6.17 -3.98 -29.77
C GLU A 406 7.12 -2.93 -29.17
N ARG A 407 7.75 -2.21 -30.09
CA ARG A 407 8.66 -1.10 -29.83
C ARG A 407 7.85 0.15 -29.57
N ARG A 408 8.34 0.93 -28.60
CA ARG A 408 8.01 2.33 -28.31
C ARG A 408 8.05 3.22 -29.57
N ILE A 409 7.08 4.12 -29.69
CA ILE A 409 7.31 5.48 -30.19
C ILE A 409 6.60 6.45 -29.23
N PHE A 410 7.38 7.34 -28.62
CA PHE A 410 6.91 8.53 -27.92
C PHE A 410 6.87 9.68 -28.94
N VAL A 411 5.77 10.44 -28.98
CA VAL A 411 5.71 11.73 -29.66
C VAL A 411 5.21 12.75 -28.65
N GLU A 412 6.02 13.78 -28.43
CA GLU A 412 5.73 14.93 -27.57
C GLU A 412 4.59 15.78 -28.14
N ASP A 413 3.88 16.43 -27.22
CA ASP A 413 2.83 17.39 -27.45
C ASP A 413 3.22 18.49 -28.43
N THR A 414 2.38 18.75 -29.43
CA THR A 414 2.39 20.05 -30.12
C THR A 414 0.99 20.45 -30.55
N VAL A 415 0.70 21.72 -30.28
CA VAL A 415 -0.54 22.46 -30.52
C VAL A 415 -0.80 22.62 -32.02
N VAL A 416 -1.25 21.59 -32.73
CA VAL A 416 -1.99 21.72 -34.00
C VAL A 416 -2.75 20.41 -34.26
N SER A 417 -4.03 20.33 -33.87
CA SER A 417 -5.07 19.52 -34.53
C SER A 417 -6.47 19.81 -33.95
N GLN A 418 -6.73 21.06 -33.53
CA GLN A 418 -8.10 21.60 -33.57
C GLN A 418 -8.28 22.22 -34.96
N ALA A 419 -8.80 21.46 -35.91
CA ALA A 419 -9.58 21.99 -37.02
C ALA A 419 -10.15 20.84 -37.86
N ILE A 420 -11.46 20.94 -38.10
CA ILE A 420 -12.25 20.41 -39.23
C ILE A 420 -13.34 19.42 -38.80
N GLY A 421 -14.52 20.01 -38.57
CA GLY A 421 -15.80 19.53 -39.14
C GLY A 421 -16.51 18.35 -38.47
N GLY A 422 -17.58 18.63 -37.73
CA GLY A 422 -18.76 17.73 -37.75
C GLY A 422 -19.57 17.92 -39.06
N PRO A 423 -20.78 17.32 -39.24
CA PRO A 423 -21.55 16.43 -38.36
C PRO A 423 -22.12 15.17 -39.08
N HIS A 424 -22.92 14.38 -38.34
CA HIS A 424 -23.88 13.31 -38.74
C HIS A 424 -23.51 11.87 -38.35
N GLY A 425 -24.27 11.34 -37.37
CA GLY A 425 -25.31 10.33 -37.59
C GLY A 425 -24.91 8.90 -38.02
N ALA A 426 -25.39 7.96 -37.21
CA ALA A 426 -25.62 6.53 -37.47
C ALA A 426 -24.49 5.53 -37.13
N ASP A 427 -24.78 4.74 -36.10
CA ASP A 427 -24.74 3.28 -36.07
C ASP A 427 -23.53 2.58 -36.70
N GLY A 428 -22.61 2.15 -35.85
CA GLY A 428 -21.51 1.27 -36.19
C GLY A 428 -21.13 0.36 -35.02
N ILE A 429 -22.08 -0.46 -34.57
CA ILE A 429 -21.76 -1.64 -33.74
C ILE A 429 -20.96 -2.58 -34.64
N VAL A 430 -19.65 -2.66 -34.41
CA VAL A 430 -18.80 -3.74 -34.92
C VAL A 430 -18.26 -4.48 -33.70
N GLY A 431 -18.91 -5.61 -33.41
CA GLY A 431 -18.43 -6.57 -32.42
C GLY A 431 -17.45 -7.54 -33.05
N ASP A 432 -16.38 -7.83 -32.34
CA ASP A 432 -15.47 -8.94 -32.61
C ASP A 432 -15.32 -9.79 -31.33
N ARG A 433 -15.14 -11.10 -31.54
CA ARG A 433 -15.06 -12.15 -30.54
C ARG A 433 -13.73 -12.09 -29.78
N GLN A 434 -13.69 -11.27 -28.74
CA GLN A 434 -12.99 -11.54 -27.48
C GLN A 434 -13.39 -10.46 -26.47
N GLY A 435 -14.41 -10.77 -25.67
CA GLY A 435 -14.96 -9.86 -24.67
C GLY A 435 -13.92 -9.38 -23.67
N LYS A 436 -13.47 -8.13 -23.84
CA LYS A 436 -12.90 -7.28 -22.80
C LYS A 436 -13.35 -5.83 -23.05
N SER A 437 -14.21 -5.34 -22.18
CA SER A 437 -14.73 -3.97 -22.18
C SER A 437 -13.68 -3.04 -21.54
N LEU A 438 -13.26 -2.02 -22.27
CA LEU A 438 -12.45 -0.92 -21.75
C LEU A 438 -13.39 0.18 -21.25
N VAL A 439 -13.40 0.37 -19.92
CA VAL A 439 -14.12 1.46 -19.27
C VAL A 439 -13.27 2.72 -19.37
N VAL A 440 -13.74 3.69 -20.15
CA VAL A 440 -13.19 5.05 -20.20
C VAL A 440 -13.78 5.84 -19.03
N CYS A 441 -13.02 6.01 -17.94
CA CYS A 441 -13.40 6.92 -16.86
C CYS A 441 -12.92 8.33 -17.19
N ASN A 442 -13.88 9.23 -17.46
CA ASN A 442 -13.65 10.66 -17.57
C ASN A 442 -13.76 11.27 -16.16
N THR A 443 -12.65 11.72 -15.58
CA THR A 443 -12.64 12.41 -14.28
C THR A 443 -12.03 13.79 -14.44
N GLY A 444 -12.88 14.80 -14.54
CA GLY A 444 -12.45 16.19 -14.62
C GLY A 444 -13.61 17.15 -14.37
N THR A 445 -13.88 17.44 -13.11
CA THR A 445 -14.61 18.65 -12.67
C THR A 445 -13.96 19.16 -11.40
N GLU A 446 -13.11 20.17 -11.55
CA GLU A 446 -12.63 21.01 -10.46
C GLU A 446 -13.67 22.11 -10.16
N HIS A 447 -13.86 22.37 -8.87
CA HIS A 447 -14.60 23.50 -8.33
C HIS A 447 -13.94 24.83 -8.72
N SER A 448 -14.71 25.76 -9.27
CA SER A 448 -14.34 27.18 -9.37
C SER A 448 -15.40 28.03 -8.67
N GLY A 449 -14.97 28.69 -7.59
CA GLY A 449 -15.75 29.66 -6.83
C GLY A 449 -15.78 31.01 -7.53
N VAL A 450 -16.96 31.61 -7.56
CA VAL A 450 -17.25 32.94 -8.11
C VAL A 450 -16.94 34.00 -7.05
N PHE A 451 -16.02 34.92 -7.36
CA PHE A 451 -15.96 36.25 -6.76
C PHE A 451 -15.89 37.28 -7.91
N THR A 452 -16.97 38.00 -8.09
CA THR A 452 -17.09 39.13 -9.02
C THR A 452 -16.58 40.41 -8.38
N HIS A 453 -15.68 41.11 -9.07
CA HIS A 453 -15.41 42.53 -8.85
C HIS A 453 -15.42 43.20 -10.23
N GLU A 454 -16.50 43.90 -10.55
CA GLU A 454 -16.65 44.65 -11.80
C GLU A 454 -16.68 46.15 -11.48
N SER A 455 -15.80 46.88 -12.17
CA SER A 455 -15.60 48.32 -12.02
C SER A 455 -16.30 49.06 -13.15
N THR A 456 -17.25 49.92 -12.77
CA THR A 456 -17.49 51.29 -13.27
C THR A 456 -17.58 51.58 -14.78
N GLY A 457 -18.73 52.17 -15.17
CA GLY A 457 -18.87 53.07 -16.33
C GLY A 457 -20.31 53.09 -16.86
N LYS A 458 -21.27 53.80 -16.26
CA LYS A 458 -21.63 55.23 -16.44
C LYS A 458 -21.96 55.63 -17.90
N GLY A 459 -23.26 55.90 -18.15
CA GLY A 459 -23.79 56.62 -19.33
C GLY A 459 -25.25 56.21 -19.64
N CYS A 460 -26.26 56.75 -18.98
CA CYS A 460 -27.07 57.95 -19.31
C CYS A 460 -28.19 57.76 -20.37
N LYS A 461 -29.42 57.98 -19.89
CA LYS A 461 -30.62 58.59 -20.53
C LYS A 461 -31.36 57.77 -21.60
N ASP A 462 -32.69 57.68 -21.63
CA ASP A 462 -33.78 58.45 -20.99
C ASP A 462 -34.84 57.55 -20.33
#